data_AF-A0A1X3PAA5-F1
#
_entry.id   AF-A0A1X3PAA5-F1
#
_cell.length_a   1.000
_cell.length_b   1.000
_cell.length_c   1.000
_cell.angle_alpha   90.00
_cell.angle_beta   90.00
_cell.angle_gamma   90.00
#
_symmetry.space_group_name_H-M   'P 1'
#
loop_
_entity.id
_entity.type
_entity.pdbx_description
1 polymer ?
#
loop_
_entity_poly.entity_id
_entity_poly.type
_entity_poly.pdbx_seq_one_letter_code
_entity_poly.pdbx_strand_id
1 'polypeptide(L)'
;MLTLNDRRVLTAAREVTSRLGPGDEHTVGSAAIDISGRIHTGVNVHHFTGGPCAELVVLGQAAAVSSDRLMTITAVGDDGRDVIAPCGRCRQVMLDLHPDLEVLVPPTDATAGEAATPVSIRDLLPHGYRSPDADAGRVLRFAGQYYDDVADGRKTVTIRLGDPQRIGPVTMVFEQAEVAGFQVLSGVVETIGQRRFGELTAEDVRRENASSLEALRSGLRGHYPHITEEDVVDVVGFRLA
;
A
#
# COMPACT_ATOMS: atom_id res chain seq x y z
N MET A 1 -10.61 -4.29 7.01
CA MET A 1 -11.65 -3.41 6.44
C MET A 1 -11.07 -2.54 5.33
N LEU A 2 -11.68 -2.64 4.16
CA LEU A 2 -11.32 -1.92 2.93
C LEU A 2 -11.70 -0.44 3.01
N THR A 3 -10.81 0.46 2.57
CA THR A 3 -11.12 1.88 2.42
C THR A 3 -12.04 2.13 1.21
N LEU A 4 -12.55 3.35 1.07
CA LEU A 4 -13.28 3.77 -0.12
C LEU A 4 -12.41 3.66 -1.38
N ASN A 5 -11.11 3.93 -1.29
CA ASN A 5 -10.19 3.76 -2.42
C ASN A 5 -10.02 2.28 -2.80
N ASP A 6 -9.88 1.39 -1.83
CA ASP A 6 -9.83 -0.06 -2.09
C ASP A 6 -11.09 -0.55 -2.79
N ARG A 7 -12.27 -0.11 -2.33
CA ARG A 7 -13.55 -0.45 -2.95
C ARG A 7 -13.65 0.10 -4.38
N ARG A 8 -13.15 1.32 -4.64
CA ARG A 8 -13.08 1.89 -6.00
C ARG A 8 -12.20 1.04 -6.92
N VAL A 9 -11.04 0.61 -6.44
CA VAL A 9 -10.12 -0.28 -7.19
C VAL A 9 -10.80 -1.62 -7.49
N LEU A 10 -11.41 -2.26 -6.49
CA LEU A 10 -12.11 -3.53 -6.66
C LEU A 10 -13.28 -3.43 -7.65
N THR A 11 -14.10 -2.38 -7.54
CA THR A 11 -15.20 -2.13 -8.49
C THR A 11 -14.68 -1.97 -9.91
N ALA A 12 -13.64 -1.17 -10.12
CA ALA A 12 -13.08 -0.95 -11.45
C ALA A 12 -12.48 -2.23 -12.06
N ALA A 13 -11.82 -3.07 -11.25
CA ALA A 13 -11.32 -4.36 -11.70
C ALA A 13 -12.47 -5.29 -12.13
N ARG A 14 -13.54 -5.38 -11.33
CA ARG A 14 -14.74 -6.15 -11.69
C ARG A 14 -15.43 -5.62 -12.95
N GLU A 15 -15.50 -4.31 -13.13
CA GLU A 15 -16.10 -3.68 -14.31
C GLU A 15 -15.31 -3.93 -15.59
N VAL A 16 -13.98 -3.95 -15.54
CA VAL A 16 -13.18 -4.26 -16.75
C VAL A 16 -13.24 -5.75 -17.06
N THR A 17 -13.23 -6.62 -16.05
CA THR A 17 -13.37 -8.08 -16.23
C THR A 17 -14.75 -8.46 -16.79
N SER A 18 -15.84 -7.80 -16.37
CA SER A 18 -17.19 -8.14 -16.86
C SER A 18 -17.44 -7.83 -18.33
N ARG A 19 -16.54 -7.08 -18.97
CA ARG A 19 -16.58 -6.76 -20.41
C ARG A 19 -15.83 -7.78 -21.27
N LEU A 20 -15.13 -8.73 -20.65
CA LEU A 20 -14.40 -9.78 -21.36
C LEU A 20 -15.38 -10.71 -22.07
N GLY A 21 -15.04 -11.07 -23.31
CA GLY A 21 -15.77 -12.07 -24.09
C GLY A 21 -15.25 -13.49 -23.80
N PRO A 22 -15.92 -14.53 -24.33
CA PRO A 22 -15.45 -15.90 -24.19
C PRO A 22 -14.09 -16.07 -24.88
N GLY A 23 -13.15 -16.75 -24.21
CA GLY A 23 -11.82 -17.04 -24.74
C GLY A 23 -10.84 -17.43 -23.64
N ASP A 24 -9.63 -17.80 -24.03
CA ASP A 24 -8.52 -18.14 -23.12
C ASP A 24 -7.41 -17.07 -23.10
N GLU A 25 -7.45 -16.12 -24.04
CA GLU A 25 -6.41 -15.10 -24.19
C GLU A 25 -6.54 -13.94 -23.20
N HIS A 26 -7.78 -13.53 -22.89
CA HIS A 26 -8.11 -12.38 -22.05
C HIS A 26 -9.17 -12.79 -21.00
N THR A 27 -8.70 -13.19 -19.82
CA THR A 27 -9.54 -13.82 -18.79
C THR A 27 -9.41 -13.17 -17.42
N VAL A 28 -8.54 -12.17 -17.28
CA VAL A 28 -8.30 -11.46 -16.03
C VAL A 28 -8.27 -9.96 -16.31
N GLY A 29 -9.05 -9.21 -15.55
CA GLY A 29 -8.96 -7.76 -15.45
C GLY A 29 -8.24 -7.34 -14.18
N SER A 30 -7.66 -6.14 -14.18
CA SER A 30 -7.00 -5.55 -13.03
C SER A 30 -7.26 -4.05 -12.99
N ALA A 31 -7.19 -3.50 -11.79
CA ALA A 31 -7.22 -2.06 -11.58
C ALA A 31 -6.25 -1.64 -10.48
N ALA A 32 -5.69 -0.44 -10.58
CA ALA A 32 -4.88 0.20 -9.55
C ALA A 32 -5.26 1.68 -9.38
N ILE A 33 -5.01 2.22 -8.19
CA ILE A 33 -5.14 3.66 -7.90
C ILE A 33 -3.77 4.30 -7.68
N ASP A 34 -3.54 5.48 -8.28
CA ASP A 34 -2.34 6.30 -8.04
C ASP A 34 -2.53 7.32 -6.89
N ILE A 35 -1.43 7.94 -6.45
CA ILE A 35 -1.46 8.99 -5.40
C ILE A 35 -2.27 10.24 -5.78
N SER A 36 -2.55 10.44 -7.07
CA SER A 36 -3.46 11.50 -7.54
C SER A 36 -4.93 11.07 -7.51
N GLY A 37 -5.23 9.84 -7.07
CA GLY A 37 -6.56 9.28 -6.98
C GLY A 37 -7.15 8.76 -8.29
N ARG A 38 -6.34 8.65 -9.35
CA ARG A 38 -6.77 8.14 -10.66
C ARG A 38 -6.78 6.62 -10.67
N ILE A 39 -7.79 6.05 -11.29
CA ILE A 39 -7.92 4.60 -11.47
C ILE A 39 -7.40 4.22 -12.87
N HIS A 40 -6.50 3.25 -12.90
CA HIS A 40 -5.93 2.65 -14.10
C HIS A 40 -6.43 1.22 -14.22
N THR A 41 -6.88 0.80 -15.40
CA THR A 41 -7.39 -0.56 -15.63
C THR A 41 -6.68 -1.25 -16.80
N GLY A 42 -6.70 -2.57 -16.80
CA GLY A 42 -6.04 -3.38 -17.81
C GLY A 42 -6.53 -4.83 -17.80
N VAL A 43 -6.28 -5.53 -18.88
CA VAL A 43 -6.63 -6.95 -19.05
C VAL A 43 -5.37 -7.74 -19.39
N ASN A 44 -5.28 -9.00 -19.00
CA ASN A 44 -4.13 -9.82 -19.36
C ASN A 44 -4.09 -10.06 -20.87
N VAL A 45 -2.91 -10.39 -21.39
CA VAL A 45 -2.75 -10.92 -22.75
C VAL A 45 -1.98 -12.22 -22.63
N HIS A 46 -2.66 -13.35 -22.75
CA HIS A 46 -2.00 -14.65 -22.69
C HIS A 46 -1.10 -14.85 -23.91
N HIS A 47 0.11 -15.33 -23.67
CA HIS A 47 0.99 -15.83 -24.72
C HIS A 47 2.04 -16.75 -24.09
N PHE A 48 2.45 -17.81 -24.80
CA PHE A 48 3.37 -18.83 -24.27
C PHE A 48 4.76 -18.27 -23.89
N THR A 49 5.19 -17.17 -24.51
CA THR A 49 6.44 -16.48 -24.17
C THR A 49 6.37 -15.67 -22.88
N GLY A 50 5.25 -15.76 -22.15
CA GLY A 50 4.99 -14.96 -20.97
C GLY A 50 4.34 -13.63 -21.31
N GLY A 51 3.24 -13.63 -22.05
CA GLY A 51 2.42 -12.43 -22.22
C GLY A 51 2.01 -11.80 -20.86
N PRO A 52 1.78 -10.48 -20.79
CA PRO A 52 1.60 -9.77 -19.53
C PRO A 52 0.32 -10.20 -18.81
N CYS A 53 0.43 -10.36 -17.49
CA CYS A 53 -0.75 -10.43 -16.63
C CYS A 53 -1.46 -9.07 -16.58
N ALA A 54 -2.72 -9.05 -16.15
CA ALA A 54 -3.51 -7.82 -16.12
C ALA A 54 -2.86 -6.73 -15.27
N GLU A 55 -2.22 -7.09 -14.15
CA GLU A 55 -1.51 -6.17 -13.28
C GLU A 55 -0.35 -5.49 -14.03
N LEU A 56 0.42 -6.23 -14.83
CA LEU A 56 1.53 -5.68 -15.62
C LEU A 56 1.04 -4.72 -16.71
N VAL A 57 -0.12 -5.01 -17.31
CA VAL A 57 -0.77 -4.08 -18.25
C VAL A 57 -1.18 -2.81 -17.53
N VAL A 58 -1.78 -2.91 -16.33
CA VAL A 58 -2.13 -1.76 -15.49
C VAL A 58 -0.90 -0.90 -15.14
N LEU A 59 0.22 -1.52 -14.77
CA LEU A 59 1.47 -0.78 -14.52
C LEU A 59 1.91 0.03 -15.75
N GLY A 60 1.84 -0.57 -16.94
CA GLY A 60 2.14 0.12 -18.20
C GLY A 60 1.17 1.26 -18.51
N GLN A 61 -0.13 1.06 -18.28
CA GLN A 61 -1.16 2.11 -18.46
C GLN A 61 -0.93 3.28 -17.49
N ALA A 62 -0.66 3.00 -16.21
CA ALA A 62 -0.38 4.02 -15.22
C ALA A 62 0.87 4.85 -15.60
N ALA A 63 1.94 4.18 -16.02
CA ALA A 63 3.18 4.81 -16.46
C ALA A 63 2.99 5.70 -17.72
N ALA A 64 2.03 5.37 -18.59
CA ALA A 64 1.71 6.19 -19.76
C ALA A 64 1.00 7.50 -19.39
N VAL A 65 0.37 7.57 -18.22
CA VAL A 65 -0.36 8.75 -17.73
C VAL A 65 0.50 9.62 -16.83
N SER A 66 1.27 9.02 -15.92
CA SER A 66 2.10 9.75 -14.95
C SER A 66 3.19 8.87 -14.35
N SER A 67 4.18 9.51 -13.71
CA SER A 67 5.16 8.83 -12.85
C SER A 67 4.70 8.68 -11.40
N ASP A 68 3.39 8.82 -11.15
CA ASP A 68 2.81 8.75 -9.81
C ASP A 68 2.95 7.34 -9.22
N ARG A 69 3.00 7.29 -7.88
CA ARG A 69 3.03 6.03 -7.15
C ARG A 69 1.66 5.39 -7.13
N LEU A 70 1.62 4.09 -7.40
CA LEU A 70 0.43 3.26 -7.17
C LEU A 70 0.33 2.91 -5.68
N MET A 71 -0.89 2.97 -5.16
CA MET A 71 -1.21 2.80 -3.74
C MET A 71 -1.89 1.47 -3.46
N THR A 72 -2.88 1.10 -4.27
CA THR A 72 -3.60 -0.17 -4.17
C THR A 72 -3.80 -0.76 -5.57
N ILE A 73 -3.66 -2.08 -5.71
CA ILE A 73 -3.96 -2.84 -6.94
C ILE A 73 -4.75 -4.11 -6.62
N THR A 74 -5.56 -4.58 -7.57
CA THR A 74 -6.17 -5.92 -7.50
C THR A 74 -6.32 -6.55 -8.88
N ALA A 75 -6.48 -7.87 -8.93
CA ALA A 75 -6.79 -8.64 -10.12
C ALA A 75 -8.07 -9.45 -9.90
N VAL A 76 -8.92 -9.51 -10.93
CA VAL A 76 -10.22 -10.18 -10.90
C VAL A 76 -10.33 -11.09 -12.13
N GLY A 77 -10.53 -12.38 -11.90
CA GLY A 77 -10.79 -13.36 -12.96
C GLY A 77 -12.24 -13.34 -13.43
N ASP A 78 -12.45 -13.66 -14.72
CA ASP A 78 -13.79 -13.88 -15.30
C ASP A 78 -14.51 -15.09 -14.69
N ASP A 79 -15.70 -15.41 -15.22
CA ASP A 79 -16.46 -16.63 -14.89
C ASP A 79 -16.69 -16.85 -13.39
N GLY A 80 -16.88 -15.75 -12.66
CA GLY A 80 -17.16 -15.78 -11.21
C GLY A 80 -15.95 -16.12 -10.35
N ARG A 81 -14.72 -16.18 -10.91
CA ARG A 81 -13.48 -16.40 -10.15
C ARG A 81 -13.17 -15.25 -9.18
N ASP A 82 -13.70 -14.06 -9.47
CA ASP A 82 -13.58 -12.85 -8.66
C ASP A 82 -12.10 -12.52 -8.33
N VAL A 83 -11.81 -11.92 -7.17
CA VAL A 83 -10.47 -11.53 -6.76
C VAL A 83 -9.52 -12.73 -6.80
N ILE A 84 -8.36 -12.56 -7.44
CA ILE A 84 -7.29 -13.56 -7.48
C ILE A 84 -5.97 -12.96 -6.96
N ALA A 85 -5.19 -13.78 -6.27
CA ALA A 85 -3.87 -13.35 -5.80
C ALA A 85 -2.90 -13.17 -6.99
N PRO A 86 -1.99 -12.17 -6.97
CA PRO A 86 -1.06 -11.95 -8.06
C PRO A 86 -0.07 -13.13 -8.19
N CYS A 87 0.33 -13.44 -9.42
CA CYS A 87 1.33 -14.47 -9.67
C CYS A 87 2.74 -14.01 -9.24
N GLY A 88 3.69 -14.94 -9.10
CA GLY A 88 5.06 -14.65 -8.65
C GLY A 88 5.77 -13.57 -9.48
N ARG A 89 5.56 -13.56 -10.80
CA ARG A 89 6.14 -12.53 -11.69
C ARG A 89 5.57 -11.14 -11.41
N CYS A 90 4.24 -11.03 -11.27
CA CYS A 90 3.61 -9.76 -10.92
C CYS A 90 4.09 -9.26 -9.57
N ARG A 91 4.20 -10.16 -8.59
CA ARG A 91 4.68 -9.79 -7.25
C ARG A 91 6.06 -9.16 -7.30
N GLN A 92 7.00 -9.77 -8.05
CA GLN A 92 8.37 -9.26 -8.15
C GLN A 92 8.40 -7.89 -8.85
N VAL A 93 7.71 -7.74 -9.99
CA VAL A 93 7.67 -6.47 -10.72
C VAL A 93 7.04 -5.35 -9.88
N MET A 94 5.93 -5.64 -9.19
CA MET A 94 5.29 -4.67 -8.30
C MET A 94 6.19 -4.32 -7.11
N LEU A 95 6.90 -5.29 -6.52
CA LEU A 95 7.84 -5.03 -5.42
C LEU A 95 8.98 -4.13 -5.87
N ASP A 96 9.54 -4.35 -7.06
CA ASP A 96 10.67 -3.58 -7.57
C ASP A 96 10.26 -2.15 -7.98
N LEU A 97 9.07 -1.96 -8.55
CA LEU A 97 8.61 -0.66 -9.06
C LEU A 97 7.78 0.15 -8.04
N HIS A 98 7.00 -0.53 -7.21
CA HIS A 98 6.10 0.07 -6.23
C HIS A 98 6.21 -0.67 -4.88
N PRO A 99 7.36 -0.59 -4.20
CA PRO A 99 7.64 -1.38 -2.99
C PRO A 99 6.75 -1.07 -1.77
N ASP A 100 5.90 -0.04 -1.85
CA ASP A 100 4.98 0.38 -0.79
C ASP A 100 3.50 0.20 -1.22
N LEU A 101 3.27 -0.60 -2.28
CA LEU A 101 1.96 -0.94 -2.83
C LEU A 101 1.21 -1.93 -1.93
N GLU A 102 -0.08 -1.70 -1.75
CA GLU A 102 -1.02 -2.69 -1.23
C GLU A 102 -1.68 -3.47 -2.36
N VAL A 103 -1.87 -4.77 -2.14
CA VAL A 103 -2.56 -5.66 -3.06
C VAL A 103 -3.79 -6.20 -2.38
N LEU A 104 -4.95 -6.06 -3.02
CA LEU A 104 -6.17 -6.72 -2.55
C LEU A 104 -6.15 -8.17 -3.03
N VAL A 105 -6.05 -9.10 -2.08
CA VAL A 105 -6.04 -10.55 -2.31
C VAL A 105 -7.36 -11.18 -1.85
N PRO A 106 -7.65 -12.45 -2.22
CA PRO A 106 -8.83 -13.14 -1.70
C PRO A 106 -8.89 -13.09 -0.17
N PRO A 107 -10.08 -13.04 0.43
CA PRO A 107 -10.25 -12.93 1.88
C PRO A 107 -9.46 -14.01 2.61
N THR A 108 -8.63 -13.63 3.57
CA THR A 108 -7.87 -14.59 4.39
C THR A 108 -8.76 -15.31 5.40
N ASP A 109 -9.89 -14.70 5.76
CA ASP A 109 -10.94 -15.29 6.59
C ASP A 109 -12.29 -15.18 5.85
N ALA A 110 -12.76 -16.31 5.32
CA ALA A 110 -14.02 -16.40 4.59
C ALA A 110 -15.26 -16.10 5.46
N THR A 111 -15.12 -16.09 6.79
CA THR A 111 -16.23 -15.82 7.73
C THR A 111 -16.43 -14.33 8.01
N ALA A 112 -15.44 -13.49 7.67
CA ALA A 112 -15.48 -12.05 7.92
C ALA A 112 -16.41 -11.28 6.95
N GLY A 113 -16.89 -11.93 5.88
CA GLY A 113 -17.75 -11.31 4.87
C GLY A 113 -17.08 -10.20 4.05
N GLU A 114 -15.77 -10.01 4.18
CA GLU A 114 -15.00 -9.06 3.37
C GLU A 114 -14.82 -9.61 1.94
N ALA A 115 -14.89 -8.73 0.93
CA ALA A 115 -14.73 -9.12 -0.47
C ALA A 115 -13.27 -9.33 -0.89
N ALA A 116 -12.32 -8.76 -0.14
CA ALA A 116 -10.88 -8.89 -0.34
C ALA A 116 -10.14 -8.46 0.94
N THR A 117 -8.88 -8.84 1.06
CA THR A 117 -7.99 -8.41 2.14
C THR A 117 -6.81 -7.62 1.56
N PRO A 118 -6.54 -6.39 2.03
CA PRO A 118 -5.35 -5.63 1.63
C PRO A 118 -4.11 -6.23 2.31
N VAL A 119 -3.06 -6.47 1.53
CA VAL A 119 -1.75 -6.93 2.05
C VAL A 119 -0.62 -6.16 1.38
N SER A 120 0.48 -5.95 2.10
CA SER A 120 1.67 -5.34 1.52
C SER A 120 2.25 -6.23 0.43
N ILE A 121 2.72 -5.63 -0.67
CA ILE A 121 3.45 -6.36 -1.72
C ILE A 121 4.69 -7.10 -1.17
N ARG A 122 5.27 -6.61 -0.07
CA ARG A 122 6.42 -7.22 0.60
C ARG A 122 6.07 -8.54 1.26
N ASP A 123 4.86 -8.63 1.82
CA ASP A 123 4.40 -9.83 2.54
C ASP A 123 4.06 -10.97 1.57
N LEU A 124 3.79 -10.63 0.31
CA LEU A 124 3.53 -11.60 -0.76
C LEU A 124 4.81 -12.27 -1.30
N LEU A 125 6.00 -11.76 -0.93
CA LEU A 125 7.31 -12.32 -1.30
C LEU A 125 8.24 -12.39 -0.08
N PRO A 126 7.99 -13.33 0.86
CA PRO A 126 8.90 -13.55 1.97
C PRO A 126 10.29 -13.93 1.45
N HIS A 127 11.33 -13.27 1.99
CA HIS A 127 12.71 -13.41 1.53
C HIS A 127 12.92 -13.08 0.05
N GLY A 128 12.08 -12.19 -0.51
CA GLY A 128 12.15 -11.78 -1.90
C GLY A 128 13.48 -11.11 -2.29
N TYR A 129 13.93 -11.39 -3.51
CA TYR A 129 15.05 -10.69 -4.12
C TYR A 129 14.73 -9.20 -4.26
N ARG A 130 15.68 -8.34 -3.90
CA ARG A 130 15.60 -6.91 -4.15
C ARG A 130 16.59 -6.56 -5.25
N SER A 131 16.09 -6.04 -6.35
CA SER A 131 16.97 -5.54 -7.41
C SER A 131 17.84 -4.39 -6.87
N PRO A 132 19.19 -4.47 -6.96
CA PRO A 132 20.08 -3.41 -6.49
C PRO A 132 19.83 -2.08 -7.18
N ASP A 133 19.40 -2.11 -8.44
CA ASP A 133 19.14 -0.93 -9.27
C ASP A 133 17.71 -0.40 -9.13
N ALA A 134 16.85 -1.08 -8.35
CA ALA A 134 15.49 -0.59 -8.06
C ALA A 134 15.55 0.56 -7.04
N ASP A 135 15.62 1.78 -7.56
CA ASP A 135 15.47 3.03 -6.78
C ASP A 135 14.06 3.60 -6.92
N ALA A 136 13.08 2.78 -6.55
CA ALA A 136 11.69 3.21 -6.55
C ALA A 136 11.46 4.19 -5.39
N GLY A 137 10.96 5.40 -5.71
CA GLY A 137 10.62 6.42 -4.72
C GLY A 137 9.78 5.86 -3.57
N ARG A 138 9.98 6.31 -2.34
CA ARG A 138 9.28 5.73 -1.19
C ARG A 138 7.99 6.46 -0.88
N VAL A 139 7.02 5.73 -0.36
CA VAL A 139 5.79 6.28 0.19
C VAL A 139 5.76 6.08 1.70
N LEU A 140 5.41 7.13 2.44
CA LEU A 140 5.11 7.07 3.86
C LEU A 140 3.62 7.31 4.05
N ARG A 141 2.84 6.25 4.31
CA ARG A 141 1.38 6.32 4.42
C ARG A 141 0.94 6.74 5.82
N PHE A 142 -0.03 7.62 5.93
CA PHE A 142 -0.62 8.09 7.17
C PHE A 142 -2.15 7.97 7.12
N ALA A 143 -2.76 7.75 8.29
CA ALA A 143 -4.19 8.03 8.43
C ALA A 143 -4.43 9.52 8.20
N GLY A 144 -5.49 9.86 7.48
CA GLY A 144 -5.75 11.23 7.02
C GLY A 144 -5.94 12.25 8.14
N GLN A 145 -6.35 11.80 9.33
CA GLN A 145 -6.44 12.62 10.54
C GLN A 145 -5.10 13.25 10.96
N TYR A 146 -3.97 12.72 10.50
CA TYR A 146 -2.64 13.27 10.80
C TYR A 146 -2.17 14.32 9.80
N TYR A 147 -2.97 14.66 8.78
CA TYR A 147 -2.56 15.59 7.74
C TYR A 147 -2.15 16.96 8.31
N ASP A 148 -3.04 17.61 9.08
CA ASP A 148 -2.76 18.95 9.64
C ASP A 148 -1.58 18.91 10.61
N ASP A 149 -1.47 17.86 11.43
CA ASP A 149 -0.37 17.71 12.37
C ASP A 149 1.01 17.62 11.68
N VAL A 150 1.07 16.91 10.55
CA VAL A 150 2.30 16.82 9.74
C VAL A 150 2.54 18.11 8.96
N ALA A 151 1.50 18.68 8.34
CA ALA A 151 1.58 19.91 7.57
C ALA A 151 2.06 21.11 8.43
N ASP A 152 1.60 21.18 9.68
CA ASP A 152 1.99 22.21 10.64
C ASP A 152 3.34 21.93 11.33
N GLY A 153 3.97 20.78 11.07
CA GLY A 153 5.21 20.36 11.72
C GLY A 153 5.05 19.97 13.20
N ARG A 154 3.82 19.77 13.68
CA ARG A 154 3.53 19.31 15.06
C ARG A 154 3.88 17.83 15.22
N LYS A 155 3.70 17.03 14.16
CA LYS A 155 4.10 15.63 14.08
C LYS A 155 5.33 15.49 13.16
N THR A 156 6.42 14.97 13.71
CA THR A 156 7.72 14.82 13.03
C THR A 156 8.28 13.39 13.09
N VAL A 157 7.54 12.49 13.74
CA VAL A 157 7.85 11.06 13.83
C VAL A 157 6.60 10.23 13.55
N THR A 158 6.83 9.07 12.93
CA THR A 158 5.86 7.99 12.85
C THR A 158 6.50 6.66 13.25
N ILE A 159 5.81 5.89 14.08
CA ILE A 159 6.22 4.57 14.55
C ILE A 159 5.62 3.51 13.62
N ARG A 160 6.44 2.54 13.21
CA ARG A 160 6.10 1.51 12.22
C ARG A 160 6.46 0.12 12.71
N LEU A 161 5.56 -0.84 12.48
CA LEU A 161 5.82 -2.27 12.67
C LEU A 161 5.74 -2.95 11.31
N GLY A 162 6.81 -3.61 10.88
CA GLY A 162 6.83 -4.37 9.62
C GLY A 162 6.76 -3.54 8.33
N ASP A 163 6.91 -2.21 8.41
CA ASP A 163 6.88 -1.28 7.28
C ASP A 163 8.25 -0.57 7.13
N PRO A 164 9.27 -1.25 6.56
CA PRO A 164 10.65 -0.78 6.56
C PRO A 164 10.84 0.41 5.62
N GLN A 165 11.29 1.54 6.15
CA GLN A 165 11.54 2.78 5.42
C GLN A 165 13.02 2.94 5.01
N ARG A 166 13.34 4.00 4.23
CA ARG A 166 14.71 4.38 3.87
C ARG A 166 14.92 5.87 4.15
N ILE A 167 16.11 6.24 4.58
CA ILE A 167 16.52 7.65 4.66
C ILE A 167 16.52 8.23 3.25
N GLY A 168 15.99 9.44 3.10
CA GLY A 168 15.92 10.14 1.81
C GLY A 168 14.53 10.68 1.47
N PRO A 169 14.35 11.16 0.22
CA PRO A 169 13.08 11.71 -0.26
C PRO A 169 11.93 10.70 -0.15
N VAL A 170 10.77 11.19 0.26
CA VAL A 170 9.57 10.38 0.43
C VAL A 170 8.32 11.16 0.02
N THR A 171 7.36 10.46 -0.56
CA THR A 171 6.01 10.97 -0.76
C THR A 171 5.16 10.60 0.45
N MET A 172 4.69 11.59 1.20
CA MET A 172 3.80 11.36 2.34
C MET A 172 2.37 11.32 1.85
N VAL A 173 1.67 10.21 2.05
CA VAL A 173 0.31 9.98 1.53
C VAL A 173 -0.65 9.82 2.68
N PHE A 174 -1.72 10.60 2.67
CA PHE A 174 -2.72 10.65 3.73
C PHE A 174 -4.05 10.14 3.19
N GLU A 175 -4.58 9.10 3.84
CA GLU A 175 -5.81 8.44 3.42
C GLU A 175 -6.85 8.45 4.52
N GLN A 176 -8.07 8.86 4.18
CA GLN A 176 -9.23 8.74 5.06
C GLN A 176 -10.09 7.57 4.58
N ALA A 177 -10.52 6.71 5.50
CA ALA A 177 -11.20 5.46 5.16
C ALA A 177 -12.43 5.64 4.25
N GLU A 178 -13.16 6.75 4.38
CA GLU A 178 -14.41 7.00 3.67
C GLU A 178 -14.36 8.22 2.71
N VAL A 179 -13.16 8.70 2.38
CA VAL A 179 -12.97 9.80 1.41
C VAL A 179 -12.18 9.31 0.21
N ALA A 180 -12.62 9.68 -0.99
CA ALA A 180 -11.97 9.27 -2.22
C ALA A 180 -10.70 10.08 -2.48
N GLY A 181 -9.64 9.40 -2.93
CA GLY A 181 -8.35 10.01 -3.23
C GLY A 181 -7.44 10.11 -2.02
N PHE A 182 -6.40 10.93 -2.16
CA PHE A 182 -5.34 11.09 -1.17
C PHE A 182 -4.98 12.57 -1.03
N GLN A 183 -4.56 12.96 0.17
CA GLN A 183 -3.77 14.18 0.33
C GLN A 183 -2.29 13.80 0.32
N VAL A 184 -1.46 14.63 -0.30
CA VAL A 184 -0.05 14.31 -0.53
C VAL A 184 0.84 15.48 -0.11
N LEU A 185 1.91 15.17 0.61
CA LEU A 185 2.99 16.11 0.93
C LEU A 185 4.33 15.52 0.48
N SER A 186 5.27 16.39 0.13
CA SER A 186 6.66 16.00 -0.11
C SER A 186 7.46 16.13 1.17
N GLY A 187 8.28 15.13 1.45
CA GLY A 187 9.14 15.18 2.63
C GLY A 187 10.41 14.36 2.48
N VAL A 188 11.15 14.28 3.58
CA VAL A 188 12.40 13.54 3.70
C VAL A 188 12.38 12.75 4.99
N VAL A 189 12.65 11.45 4.92
CA VAL A 189 12.97 10.63 6.09
C VAL A 189 14.43 10.93 6.46
N GLU A 190 14.64 11.45 7.67
CA GLU A 190 15.96 11.87 8.15
C GLU A 190 16.61 10.82 9.05
N THR A 191 15.80 10.13 9.85
CA THR A 191 16.29 9.17 10.85
C THR A 191 15.39 7.95 10.90
N ILE A 192 15.99 6.78 11.04
CA ILE A 192 15.28 5.53 11.36
C ILE A 192 15.99 4.93 12.57
N GLY A 193 15.30 4.90 13.71
CA GLY A 193 15.78 4.26 14.94
C GLY A 193 14.94 3.05 15.27
N GLN A 194 15.54 2.00 15.84
CA GLN A 194 14.81 0.81 16.29
C GLN A 194 14.72 0.76 17.81
N ARG A 195 13.56 0.37 18.31
CA ARG A 195 13.35 0.10 19.74
C ARG A 195 12.21 -0.86 19.98
N ARG A 196 12.16 -1.46 21.18
CA ARG A 196 11.00 -2.26 21.58
C ARG A 196 9.79 -1.35 21.79
N PHE A 197 8.61 -1.84 21.41
CA PHE A 197 7.35 -1.13 21.61
C PHE A 197 7.13 -0.75 23.08
N GLY A 198 7.52 -1.62 24.01
CA GLY A 198 7.43 -1.35 25.44
C GLY A 198 8.41 -0.31 25.97
N GLU A 199 9.39 0.11 25.16
CA GLU A 199 10.42 1.09 25.51
C GLU A 199 10.16 2.47 24.86
N LEU A 200 8.98 2.69 24.28
CA LEU A 200 8.56 4.00 23.80
C LEU A 200 8.59 5.05 24.92
N THR A 201 9.13 6.21 24.61
CA THR A 201 9.53 7.27 25.54
C THR A 201 8.61 8.49 25.47
N ALA A 202 8.73 9.39 26.46
CA ALA A 202 8.04 10.68 26.44
C ALA A 202 8.46 11.58 25.26
N GLU A 203 9.67 11.39 24.71
CA GLU A 203 10.10 12.09 23.50
C GLU A 203 9.34 11.59 22.26
N ASP A 204 9.10 10.29 22.16
CA ASP A 204 8.31 9.73 21.05
C ASP A 204 6.88 10.26 21.09
N VAL A 205 6.27 10.36 22.28
CA VAL A 205 4.94 10.96 22.48
C VAL A 205 4.89 12.39 21.95
N ARG A 206 5.90 13.22 22.30
CA ARG A 206 5.98 14.60 21.81
C ARG A 206 6.11 14.66 20.29
N ARG A 207 7.02 13.89 19.71
CA ARG A 207 7.29 13.93 18.25
C ARG A 207 6.20 13.27 17.41
N GLU A 208 5.44 12.34 17.98
CA GLU A 208 4.23 11.75 17.38
C GLU A 208 3.02 12.69 17.44
N ASN A 209 3.10 13.78 18.22
CA ASN A 209 1.98 14.64 18.61
C ASN A 209 0.85 13.88 19.35
N ALA A 210 1.21 12.90 20.19
CA ALA A 210 0.27 12.17 21.03
C ALA A 210 0.05 12.88 22.38
N SER A 211 -1.14 12.71 22.96
CA SER A 211 -1.50 13.33 24.25
C SER A 211 -0.82 12.65 25.46
N SER A 212 -0.51 11.36 25.36
CA SER A 212 0.16 10.58 26.39
C SER A 212 0.80 9.32 25.80
N LEU A 213 1.65 8.65 26.59
CA LEU A 213 2.22 7.35 26.20
C LEU A 213 1.15 6.28 26.03
N GLU A 214 0.12 6.30 26.89
CA GLU A 214 -1.02 5.39 26.79
C GLU A 214 -1.81 5.63 25.51
N ALA A 215 -2.08 6.89 25.16
CA ALA A 215 -2.78 7.25 23.93
C ALA A 215 -1.98 6.83 22.67
N LEU A 216 -0.66 7.04 22.68
CA LEU A 216 0.22 6.61 21.60
C LEU A 216 0.18 5.07 21.42
N ARG A 217 0.35 4.32 22.52
CA ARG A 217 0.32 2.86 22.48
C ARG A 217 -1.04 2.32 22.06
N SER A 218 -2.13 2.95 22.51
CA SER A 218 -3.49 2.60 22.13
C SER A 218 -3.72 2.83 20.63
N GLY A 219 -3.30 3.98 20.09
CA GLY A 219 -3.37 4.27 18.66
C GLY A 219 -2.58 3.25 17.81
N LEU A 220 -1.37 2.90 18.25
CA LEU A 220 -0.54 1.90 17.58
C LEU A 220 -1.18 0.50 17.61
N ARG A 221 -1.79 0.09 18.73
CA ARG A 221 -2.56 -1.18 18.80
C ARG A 221 -3.81 -1.17 17.92
N GLY A 222 -4.41 -0.01 17.67
CA GLY A 222 -5.49 0.12 16.70
C GLY A 222 -5.04 -0.19 15.27
N HIS A 223 -3.80 0.17 14.91
CA HIS A 223 -3.24 -0.08 13.58
C HIS A 223 -2.52 -1.43 13.47
N TYR A 224 -1.92 -1.89 14.56
CA TYR A 224 -1.21 -3.16 14.70
C TYR A 224 -1.83 -3.99 15.84
N PRO A 225 -2.99 -4.65 15.61
CA PRO A 225 -3.73 -5.33 16.67
C PRO A 225 -2.95 -6.40 17.43
N HIS A 226 -1.93 -6.97 16.79
CA HIS A 226 -1.11 -8.05 17.34
C HIS A 226 0.22 -7.58 17.95
N ILE A 227 0.47 -6.27 18.02
CA ILE A 227 1.72 -5.74 18.58
C ILE A 227 1.84 -6.03 20.08
N THR A 228 3.01 -6.52 20.47
CA THR A 228 3.40 -6.85 21.84
C THR A 228 4.48 -5.90 22.34
N GLU A 229 4.71 -5.87 23.66
CA GLU A 229 5.75 -5.02 24.26
C GLU A 229 7.17 -5.40 23.80
N GLU A 230 7.37 -6.64 23.35
CA GLU A 230 8.67 -7.17 22.92
C GLU A 230 8.99 -6.85 21.46
N ASP A 231 7.98 -6.52 20.64
CA ASP A 231 8.16 -6.27 19.22
C ASP A 231 9.03 -5.05 18.97
N VAL A 232 9.92 -5.16 18.00
CA VAL A 232 10.78 -4.06 17.57
C VAL A 232 10.04 -3.21 16.54
N VAL A 233 9.94 -1.92 16.82
CA VAL A 233 9.34 -0.93 15.94
C VAL A 233 10.41 0.03 15.40
N ASP A 234 10.18 0.51 14.19
CA ASP A 234 10.95 1.59 13.58
C ASP A 234 10.33 2.94 13.99
N VAL A 235 11.14 3.81 14.54
CA VAL A 235 10.84 5.22 14.83
C VAL A 235 11.36 6.05 13.67
N VAL A 236 10.47 6.40 12.74
CA VAL A 236 10.80 7.08 11.50
C VAL A 236 10.64 8.58 11.71
N GLY A 237 11.77 9.28 11.82
CA GLY A 237 11.81 10.73 11.89
C GLY A 237 11.85 11.34 10.49
N PHE A 238 11.02 12.35 10.27
CA PHE A 238 10.86 13.00 8.98
C PHE A 238 10.65 14.51 9.11
N ARG A 239 10.80 15.20 7.98
CA ARG A 239 10.40 16.60 7.80
C ARG A 239 9.77 16.81 6.44
N LEU A 240 9.05 17.93 6.29
CA LEU A 240 8.61 18.39 4.97
C LEU A 240 9.80 18.88 4.13
N ALA A 241 9.65 18.75 2.82
CA ALA A 241 10.66 19.13 1.83
C ALA A 241 10.63 20.63 1.53
#